data_AF-A0ABD5TM16-F1
#
_entry.id   AF-A0ABD5TM16-F1
#
_cell.length_a   1.000
_cell.length_b   1.000
_cell.length_c   1.000
_cell.angle_alpha   90.00
_cell.angle_beta   90.00
_cell.angle_gamma   90.00
#
_symmetry.space_group_name_H-M   'P 1'
#
loop_
_entity.id
_entity.type
_entity.pdbx_description
1 polymer ?
#
loop_
_entity_poly.entity_id
_entity_poly.type
_entity_poly.pdbx_seq_one_letter_code
_entity_poly.pdbx_strand_id
1 'polypeptide(L)'
;MMATTHAFAGMALALPVLATAPEFAPAAFVAGLVGGLVPDLDLYAGHRKTLHYPVYAPIAAVLAVAMALLAPSTATVALAVGLAAAALHAVTDVAGGGLELRPWLAGSE
;
A
#
# COMPACT_ATOMS: atom_id res chain seq x y z
N MET A 1 5.21 -7.12 8.05
CA MET A 1 6.60 -6.58 8.16
C MET A 1 6.55 -5.53 9.26
N MET A 2 7.55 -4.63 9.40
CA MET A 2 7.34 -3.46 10.27
C MET A 2 6.51 -2.40 9.55
N ALA A 3 5.62 -1.69 10.25
CA ALA A 3 4.80 -0.59 9.69
C ALA A 3 5.64 0.45 8.91
N THR A 4 6.84 0.78 9.42
CA THR A 4 7.78 1.70 8.75
C THR A 4 8.29 1.14 7.42
N THR A 5 8.51 -0.17 7.31
CA THR A 5 8.88 -0.82 6.04
C THR A 5 7.74 -0.72 5.03
N HIS A 6 6.49 -0.92 5.46
CA HIS A 6 5.33 -0.76 4.59
C HIS A 6 5.17 0.68 4.11
N ALA A 7 5.32 1.66 5.01
CA ALA A 7 5.31 3.08 4.67
C ALA A 7 6.36 3.43 3.61
N PHE A 8 7.63 3.07 3.84
CA PHE A 8 8.69 3.38 2.88
C PHE A 8 8.54 2.64 1.56
N ALA A 9 8.11 1.37 1.58
CA ALA A 9 7.82 0.61 0.36
C ALA A 9 6.68 1.26 -0.45
N GLY A 10 5.61 1.71 0.23
CA GLY A 10 4.51 2.43 -0.39
C GLY A 10 4.95 3.77 -0.99
N MET A 11 5.74 4.57 -0.26
CA MET A 11 6.30 5.83 -0.75
C MET A 11 7.19 5.63 -1.98
N ALA A 12 7.95 4.54 -2.04
CA ALA A 12 8.82 4.22 -3.17
C ALA A 12 8.04 4.00 -4.49
N LEU A 13 6.74 3.67 -4.42
CA LEU A 13 5.88 3.58 -5.61
C LEU A 13 5.64 4.93 -6.29
N ALA A 14 6.02 6.04 -5.67
CA ALA A 14 6.01 7.36 -6.33
C ALA A 14 7.19 7.56 -7.29
N LEU A 15 8.25 6.72 -7.26
CA LEU A 15 9.44 6.90 -8.10
C LEU A 15 9.13 6.81 -9.62
N PRO A 16 8.33 5.84 -10.11
CA PRO A 16 7.92 5.83 -11.51
C PRO A 16 7.11 7.08 -11.88
N VAL A 17 6.21 7.53 -11.01
CA VAL A 17 5.41 8.76 -11.23
C VAL A 17 6.33 9.98 -11.30
N LEU A 18 7.30 10.10 -10.42
CA LEU A 18 8.30 11.18 -10.45
C LEU A 18 9.10 11.18 -11.77
N ALA A 19 9.43 10.00 -12.30
CA ALA A 19 10.19 9.88 -13.53
C ALA A 19 9.37 10.20 -14.79
N THR A 20 8.07 9.92 -14.80
CA THR A 20 7.23 10.01 -16.02
C THR A 20 6.20 11.14 -16.02
N ALA A 21 5.71 11.55 -14.85
CA ALA A 21 4.66 12.56 -14.65
C ALA A 21 4.88 13.29 -13.30
N PRO A 22 5.98 14.06 -13.17
CA PRO A 22 6.43 14.64 -11.90
C PRO A 22 5.41 15.54 -11.21
N GLU A 23 4.47 16.13 -11.96
CA GLU A 23 3.36 16.95 -11.45
C GLU A 23 2.45 16.18 -10.47
N PHE A 24 2.38 14.86 -10.56
CA PHE A 24 1.60 14.02 -9.64
C PHE A 24 2.44 13.42 -8.51
N ALA A 25 3.77 13.56 -8.55
CA ALA A 25 4.68 12.89 -7.63
C ALA A 25 4.44 13.21 -6.15
N PRO A 26 4.16 14.48 -5.75
CA PRO A 26 3.85 14.77 -4.35
C PRO A 26 2.61 14.05 -3.84
N ALA A 27 1.55 13.99 -4.66
CA ALA A 27 0.32 13.30 -4.33
C ALA A 27 0.53 11.77 -4.28
N ALA A 28 1.27 11.23 -5.25
CA ALA A 28 1.66 9.82 -5.27
C ALA A 28 2.48 9.42 -4.02
N PHE A 29 3.42 10.26 -3.60
CA PHE A 29 4.27 10.02 -2.43
C PHE A 29 3.46 9.96 -1.14
N VAL A 30 2.58 10.94 -0.92
CA VAL A 30 1.68 10.96 0.25
C VAL A 30 0.69 9.81 0.20
N ALA A 31 0.11 9.52 -0.97
CA ALA A 31 -0.81 8.40 -1.12
C ALA A 31 -0.11 7.05 -0.89
N GLY A 32 1.13 6.88 -1.34
CA GLY A 32 1.95 5.70 -1.08
C GLY A 32 2.25 5.52 0.41
N LEU A 33 2.58 6.60 1.12
CA LEU A 33 2.73 6.59 2.59
C LEU A 33 1.43 6.12 3.27
N VAL A 34 0.30 6.76 2.95
CA VAL A 34 -0.99 6.45 3.56
C VAL A 34 -1.41 5.02 3.22
N GLY A 35 -1.35 4.63 1.95
CA GLY A 35 -1.70 3.28 1.49
C GLY A 35 -0.81 2.19 2.08
N GLY A 36 0.47 2.50 2.33
CA GLY A 36 1.38 1.61 3.03
C GLY A 36 1.05 1.43 4.51
N LEU A 37 0.40 2.40 5.16
CA LEU A 37 0.08 2.34 6.59
C LEU A 37 -1.35 1.90 6.90
N VAL A 38 -2.31 2.19 6.02
CA VAL A 38 -3.73 1.95 6.27
C VAL A 38 -4.06 0.48 6.60
N PRO A 39 -3.45 -0.54 5.95
CA PRO A 39 -3.77 -1.92 6.29
C PRO A 39 -3.50 -2.27 7.76
N ASP A 40 -2.40 -1.77 8.34
CA ASP A 40 -2.02 -1.97 9.76
C ASP A 40 -3.14 -1.61 10.74
N LEU A 41 -4.05 -0.70 10.36
CA LEU A 41 -5.17 -0.31 11.23
C LEU A 41 -6.12 -1.47 11.55
N ASP A 42 -6.14 -2.55 10.75
CA ASP A 42 -6.97 -3.71 11.08
C ASP A 42 -6.43 -4.58 12.22
N LEU A 43 -5.19 -4.35 12.67
CA LEU A 43 -4.62 -5.05 13.82
C LEU A 43 -5.51 -4.86 15.06
N TYR A 44 -6.21 -3.74 15.15
CA TYR A 44 -7.14 -3.42 16.24
C TYR A 44 -8.54 -4.04 16.10
N ALA A 45 -8.89 -4.57 14.93
CA ALA A 45 -10.23 -5.06 14.60
C ALA A 45 -10.28 -6.55 14.20
N GLY A 46 -9.12 -7.20 14.10
CA GLY A 46 -8.97 -8.60 13.72
C GLY A 46 -8.10 -8.75 12.48
N HIS A 47 -6.80 -8.95 12.72
CA HIS A 47 -5.77 -9.03 11.68
C HIS A 47 -6.15 -9.99 10.55
N ARG A 48 -5.95 -9.57 9.29
CA ARG A 48 -6.19 -10.36 8.05
C ARG A 48 -7.63 -10.77 7.79
N LYS A 49 -8.60 -10.21 8.50
CA LYS A 49 -10.03 -10.39 8.20
C LYS A 49 -10.62 -9.24 7.39
N THR A 50 -9.89 -8.13 7.26
CA THR A 50 -10.35 -6.93 6.55
C THR A 50 -9.26 -6.36 5.64
N LEU A 51 -8.51 -5.35 6.09
CA LEU A 51 -7.63 -4.54 5.25
C LEU A 51 -6.36 -5.29 4.80
N HIS A 52 -5.82 -6.18 5.64
CA HIS A 52 -4.69 -7.05 5.27
C HIS A 52 -5.10 -8.25 4.40
N TYR A 53 -6.38 -8.42 4.04
CA TYR A 53 -6.77 -9.55 3.21
C TYR A 53 -6.14 -9.40 1.80
N PRO A 54 -5.30 -10.35 1.33
CA PRO A 54 -4.37 -10.15 0.21
C PRO A 54 -5.02 -10.28 -1.18
N VAL A 55 -6.30 -9.91 -1.30
CA VAL A 55 -7.09 -10.05 -2.54
C VAL A 55 -7.78 -8.75 -2.93
N TYR A 56 -8.42 -8.06 -1.99
CA TYR A 56 -9.24 -6.89 -2.30
C TYR A 56 -8.41 -5.70 -2.79
N ALA A 57 -7.34 -5.35 -2.07
CA ALA A 57 -6.46 -4.25 -2.47
C ALA A 57 -5.75 -4.52 -3.82
N PRO A 58 -5.21 -5.71 -4.12
CA PRO A 58 -4.69 -6.03 -5.45
C PRO A 58 -5.70 -5.83 -6.58
N ILE A 59 -6.94 -6.32 -6.45
CA ILE A 59 -7.98 -6.15 -7.48
C ILE A 59 -8.30 -4.66 -7.67
N ALA A 60 -8.49 -3.93 -6.57
CA ALA A 60 -8.77 -2.50 -6.62
C ALA A 60 -7.61 -1.70 -7.22
N ALA A 61 -6.37 -2.08 -6.92
CA ALA A 61 -5.17 -1.44 -7.47
C ALA A 61 -5.10 -1.59 -8.99
N VAL A 62 -5.37 -2.78 -9.55
CA VAL A 62 -5.41 -2.98 -11.01
C VAL A 62 -6.42 -2.05 -11.67
N LEU A 63 -7.64 -1.95 -11.11
CA LEU A 63 -8.69 -1.08 -11.63
C LEU A 63 -8.29 0.40 -11.54
N ALA A 64 -7.70 0.82 -10.42
CA ALA A 64 -7.27 2.20 -10.21
C ALA A 64 -6.09 2.59 -11.11
N VAL A 65 -5.13 1.68 -11.34
CA VAL A 65 -4.02 1.89 -12.29
C VAL A 65 -4.58 2.05 -13.71
N ALA A 66 -5.51 1.19 -14.14
CA ALA A 66 -6.16 1.33 -15.44
C ALA A 66 -6.87 2.69 -15.56
N MET A 67 -7.57 3.13 -14.52
CA MET A 67 -8.21 4.45 -14.49
C MET A 67 -7.20 5.61 -14.56
N ALA A 68 -6.07 5.52 -13.86
CA ALA A 68 -5.01 6.52 -13.91
C ALA A 68 -4.35 6.62 -15.30
N LEU A 69 -4.24 5.50 -16.02
CA LEU A 69 -3.72 5.47 -17.38
C LEU A 69 -4.72 6.04 -18.41
N LEU A 70 -6.03 5.79 -18.23
CA LEU A 70 -7.08 6.25 -19.14
C LEU A 70 -7.47 7.72 -18.92
N ALA A 71 -7.43 8.19 -17.67
CA ALA A 71 -7.79 9.56 -17.29
C ALA A 71 -6.81 10.08 -16.22
N PRO A 72 -5.59 10.50 -16.63
CA PRO A 72 -4.58 10.98 -15.69
C PRO A 72 -5.03 12.25 -14.97
N SER A 73 -5.01 12.22 -13.65
CA SER A 73 -5.29 13.36 -12.77
C SER A 73 -4.64 13.12 -11.41
N THR A 74 -4.50 14.16 -10.60
CA THR A 74 -4.00 14.03 -9.22
C THR A 74 -4.79 12.99 -8.43
N ALA A 75 -6.12 12.95 -8.59
CA ALA A 75 -6.99 12.02 -7.87
C ALA A 75 -6.82 10.57 -8.34
N THR A 76 -6.80 10.33 -9.66
CA THR A 76 -6.67 8.97 -10.20
C THR A 76 -5.29 8.38 -9.94
N VAL A 77 -4.22 9.18 -10.02
CA VAL A 77 -2.86 8.76 -9.68
C VAL A 77 -2.70 8.50 -8.18
N ALA A 78 -3.19 9.40 -7.32
CA ALA A 78 -3.15 9.19 -5.87
C ALA A 78 -3.90 7.92 -5.46
N LEU A 79 -5.10 7.70 -6.02
CA LEU A 79 -5.86 6.48 -5.77
C LEU A 79 -5.12 5.22 -6.24
N ALA A 80 -4.55 5.24 -7.45
CA ALA A 80 -3.78 4.12 -7.99
C ALA A 80 -2.57 3.77 -7.11
N VAL A 81 -1.78 4.78 -6.74
CA VAL A 81 -0.58 4.57 -5.91
C VAL A 81 -0.93 4.15 -4.49
N GLY A 82 -1.96 4.75 -3.89
CA GLY A 82 -2.42 4.37 -2.54
C GLY A 82 -2.93 2.94 -2.48
N LEU A 83 -3.74 2.51 -3.45
CA LEU A 83 -4.22 1.13 -3.53
C LEU A 83 -3.10 0.15 -3.86
N ALA A 84 -2.16 0.52 -4.74
CA ALA A 84 -0.97 -0.29 -5.02
C ALA A 84 -0.09 -0.46 -3.78
N ALA A 85 0.07 0.58 -2.95
CA ALA A 85 0.79 0.49 -1.69
C ALA A 85 0.09 -0.42 -0.68
N ALA A 86 -1.25 -0.33 -0.57
CA ALA A 86 -2.04 -1.24 0.27
C ALA A 86 -1.98 -2.69 -0.21
N ALA A 87 -1.98 -2.91 -1.53
CA ALA A 87 -1.81 -4.23 -2.13
C ALA A 87 -0.41 -4.79 -1.85
N LEU A 88 0.63 -3.98 -2.05
CA LEU A 88 2.01 -4.34 -1.76
C LEU A 88 2.17 -4.72 -0.29
N HIS A 89 1.62 -3.92 0.62
CA HIS A 89 1.58 -4.23 2.05
C HIS A 89 1.03 -5.64 2.28
N ALA A 90 -0.24 -5.90 1.91
CA ALA A 90 -0.90 -7.16 2.21
C ALA A 90 -0.18 -8.38 1.60
N VAL A 91 0.34 -8.27 0.38
CA VAL A 91 1.08 -9.35 -0.29
C VAL A 91 2.42 -9.61 0.40
N THR A 92 3.15 -8.56 0.77
CA THR A 92 4.44 -8.72 1.46
C THR A 92 4.31 -9.32 2.85
N ASP A 93 3.18 -9.17 3.54
CA ASP A 93 2.92 -9.86 4.80
C ASP A 93 2.65 -11.35 4.64
N VAL A 94 2.07 -11.77 3.52
CA VAL A 94 1.97 -13.20 3.20
C VAL A 94 3.37 -13.79 3.04
N ALA A 95 4.30 -13.05 2.43
CA ALA A 95 5.68 -13.49 2.21
C ALA A 95 6.60 -13.33 3.44
N GLY A 96 6.35 -12.33 4.30
CA GLY A 96 7.30 -11.84 5.31
C GLY A 96 7.18 -12.44 6.71
N GLY A 97 6.19 -13.29 6.99
CA GLY A 97 6.14 -14.16 8.17
C GLY A 97 5.92 -13.51 9.55
N GLY A 98 6.03 -12.19 9.71
CA GLY A 98 5.78 -11.48 10.97
C GLY A 98 4.45 -10.73 10.95
N LEU A 99 3.45 -11.26 11.68
CA LEU A 99 2.03 -10.91 11.53
C LEU A 99 1.45 -10.07 12.68
N GLU A 100 2.33 -9.52 13.52
CA GLU A 100 1.93 -8.94 14.79
C GLU A 100 2.68 -7.67 15.07
N LEU A 101 2.23 -6.92 16.08
CA LEU A 101 2.86 -5.66 16.54
C LEU A 101 4.36 -5.81 16.84
N ARG A 102 4.82 -7.02 17.11
CA ARG A 102 6.20 -7.35 17.46
C ARG A 102 6.76 -8.44 16.54
N PRO A 103 6.84 -8.21 15.21
CA PRO A 103 7.24 -9.25 14.26
C PRO A 103 8.72 -9.67 14.44
N TRP A 104 9.51 -8.88 15.17
CA TRP A 104 10.89 -9.22 15.56
C TRP A 104 10.99 -10.26 16.68
N LEU A 105 9.89 -10.60 17.37
CA LEU A 105 9.90 -11.59 18.45
C LEU A 105 9.70 -13.03 17.95
N ALA A 106 9.44 -13.23 16.65
CA ALA A 106 9.25 -14.56 16.03
C ALA A 106 8.28 -15.47 16.81
N GLY A 107 7.22 -14.88 17.36
CA GLY A 107 6.13 -15.57 18.03
C GLY A 107 4.80 -14.95 17.59
N SER A 108 3.72 -15.73 17.69
CA SER A 108 2.36 -15.24 17.52
C SER A 108 1.70 -15.12 18.90
N GLU A 109 1.82 -13.96 19.56
CA GLU A 109 1.11 -13.60 20.80
C GLU A 109 0.34 -12.28 20.66
#